data_AF-A0A644Y1T9-F1
#
_entry.id   AF-A0A644Y1T9-F1
#
_cell.length_a   1.000
_cell.length_b   1.000
_cell.length_c   1.000
_cell.angle_alpha   90.00
_cell.angle_beta   90.00
_cell.angle_gamma   90.00
#
_symmetry.space_group_name_H-M   'P 1'
#
loop_
_entity.id
_entity.type
_entity.pdbx_description
1 polymer ?
#
loop_
_entity_poly.entity_id
_entity_poly.type
_entity_poly.pdbx_seq_one_letter_code
_entity_poly.pdbx_strand_id
1 'polypeptide(L)'
;MIKKKALTLFLLASISSQAFTWQNSFAMDNESPLFNFKTYNFATGEVEYDETTPVYLYKNGPQVTIPDEFINPKEQFRTAWLSTVVNIDISDVTSDPNLSAEEEFKTELSSILNKFEELNLNAVTFQVSPMLDAWYPSDIAPWSQYLHKGGSSYTFQGKDPGFNGFDPLEWLISETHKRGMEFHAWFNPYRVTNNVDKRSITEKLNELAENNFARNNPDLVYEFQNKLFLDPGKPEVIDYVVSRVEEVATKYDVDAIHFDDYFYPYKYTDNGKDIFFYAQDLDKQTFLDYNRGFGEYTVENINTTNQLFTTATINVITTILNYIKYISYIFHLH
;
A
#
# COMPACT_ATOMS: atom_id res chain seq x y z
N MET A 1 40.73 -12.75 13.73
CA MET A 1 40.15 -11.50 14.28
C MET A 1 38.71 -11.44 13.82
N ILE A 2 37.77 -11.64 14.75
CA ILE A 2 36.33 -11.72 14.46
C ILE A 2 35.83 -10.28 14.30
N LYS A 3 35.52 -9.87 13.07
CA LYS A 3 34.92 -8.57 12.79
C LYS A 3 33.44 -8.65 13.16
N LYS A 4 33.04 -8.04 14.27
CA LYS A 4 31.64 -7.79 14.60
C LYS A 4 31.10 -6.77 13.59
N LYS A 5 30.36 -7.21 12.58
CA LYS A 5 29.61 -6.33 11.67
C LYS A 5 28.15 -6.29 12.14
N ALA A 6 27.67 -5.10 12.48
CA ALA A 6 26.28 -4.86 12.86
C ALA A 6 25.34 -5.11 11.67
N LEU A 7 24.21 -5.74 11.93
CA LEU A 7 23.18 -6.13 10.97
C LEU A 7 22.59 -4.90 10.24
N THR A 8 22.53 -4.95 8.91
CA THR A 8 21.59 -4.18 8.09
C THR A 8 20.76 -5.19 7.30
N LEU A 9 19.48 -5.35 7.64
CA LEU A 9 18.55 -6.24 6.95
C LEU A 9 17.88 -5.43 5.83
N PHE A 10 18.15 -5.76 4.56
CA PHE A 10 17.41 -5.22 3.43
C PHE A 10 16.20 -6.10 3.16
N LEU A 11 14.98 -5.58 3.38
CA LEU A 11 13.81 -6.04 2.64
C LEU A 11 13.85 -5.36 1.27
N LEU A 12 13.95 -6.16 0.21
CA LEU A 12 13.75 -5.69 -1.16
C LEU A 12 12.28 -5.32 -1.35
N ALA A 13 11.97 -4.04 -1.16
CA ALA A 13 10.76 -3.41 -1.68
C ALA A 13 11.20 -2.33 -2.69
N SER A 14 11.03 -2.65 -3.98
CA SER A 14 10.70 -1.71 -5.04
C SER A 14 11.31 -0.29 -4.99
N ILE A 15 12.51 -0.16 -5.55
CA ILE A 15 13.04 1.16 -5.94
C ILE A 15 12.30 1.59 -7.20
N SER A 16 11.41 2.57 -7.04
CA SER A 16 10.86 3.33 -8.15
C SER A 16 11.91 4.30 -8.68
N SER A 17 12.16 4.28 -9.99
CA SER A 17 13.16 5.09 -10.66
C SER A 17 12.74 6.56 -10.80
N GLN A 18 12.73 7.29 -9.68
CA GLN A 18 13.16 8.69 -9.69
C GLN A 18 14.62 8.74 -9.26
N ALA A 19 15.48 8.07 -10.03
CA ALA A 19 16.90 8.35 -10.03
C ALA A 19 17.11 9.69 -10.75
N PHE A 20 16.78 10.79 -10.07
CA PHE A 20 17.61 11.97 -10.23
C PHE A 20 19.02 11.51 -9.89
N THR A 21 19.95 11.71 -10.81
CA THR A 21 21.38 11.50 -10.63
C THR A 21 21.92 12.50 -9.60
N TRP A 22 21.49 12.38 -8.36
CA TRP A 22 22.35 12.70 -7.25
C TRP A 22 23.36 11.55 -7.21
N GLN A 23 24.55 11.80 -7.76
CA GLN A 23 25.74 11.17 -7.19
C GLN A 23 25.60 11.37 -5.68
N ASN A 24 25.22 10.31 -4.95
CA ASN A 24 25.29 10.32 -3.51
C ASN A 24 26.74 10.64 -3.19
N SER A 25 27.01 11.87 -2.77
CA SER A 25 28.32 12.32 -2.31
C SER A 25 28.66 11.74 -0.94
N PHE A 26 28.15 10.55 -0.63
CA PHE A 26 28.44 9.75 0.56
C PHE A 26 29.39 8.60 0.28
N ALA A 27 29.97 8.51 -0.93
CA ALA A 27 31.08 7.61 -1.22
C ALA A 27 32.30 8.00 -0.36
N MET A 28 32.29 7.52 0.89
CA MET A 28 33.48 7.42 1.72
C MET A 28 34.19 6.11 1.34
N ASP A 29 35.53 6.11 1.38
CA ASP A 29 36.44 5.06 0.91
C ASP A 29 36.31 3.65 1.57
N ASN A 30 35.18 3.33 2.20
CA ASN A 30 34.96 2.16 3.06
C ASN A 30 33.69 1.38 2.63
N GLU A 31 33.71 0.74 1.45
CA GLU A 31 32.64 -0.17 1.02
C GLU A 31 33.17 -1.59 0.77
N SER A 32 32.38 -2.60 1.13
CA SER A 32 32.63 -4.02 0.89
C SER A 32 31.64 -4.63 -0.11
N PRO A 33 32.04 -5.61 -0.93
CA PRO A 33 31.13 -6.36 -1.78
C PRO A 33 30.04 -7.09 -0.99
N LEU A 34 28.79 -7.01 -1.47
CA LEU A 34 27.65 -7.73 -0.91
C LEU A 34 27.57 -9.14 -1.49
N PHE A 35 27.30 -10.09 -0.59
CA PHE A 35 27.12 -11.51 -0.88
C PHE A 35 25.78 -11.98 -0.35
N ASN A 36 25.30 -13.13 -0.83
CA ASN A 36 24.03 -13.68 -0.38
C ASN A 36 24.05 -13.97 1.12
N PHE A 37 22.95 -13.64 1.79
CA PHE A 37 22.73 -13.98 3.18
C PHE A 37 22.77 -15.50 3.39
N LYS A 38 23.45 -15.95 4.45
CA LYS A 38 23.55 -17.37 4.80
C LYS A 38 22.83 -17.67 6.11
N THR A 39 23.20 -17.02 7.21
CA THR A 39 22.59 -17.24 8.53
C THR A 39 22.60 -15.99 9.40
N TYR A 40 21.71 -15.94 10.39
CA TYR A 40 21.69 -14.93 11.46
C TYR A 40 21.63 -15.62 12.81
N ASN A 41 22.53 -15.24 13.72
CA ASN A 41 22.54 -15.71 15.08
C ASN A 41 21.81 -14.73 16.00
N PHE A 42 20.57 -15.06 16.38
CA PHE A 42 19.74 -14.21 17.25
C PHE A 42 20.31 -13.99 18.65
N ALA A 43 21.17 -14.89 19.15
CA ALA A 43 21.78 -14.75 20.48
C ALA A 43 22.97 -13.78 20.47
N THR A 44 23.70 -13.67 19.36
CA THR A 44 24.92 -12.85 19.26
C THR A 44 24.75 -11.62 18.37
N GLY A 45 23.70 -11.59 17.54
CA GLY A 45 23.48 -10.57 16.51
C GLY A 45 24.40 -10.72 15.28
N GLU A 46 25.10 -11.84 15.15
CA GLU A 46 26.05 -12.06 14.05
C GLU A 46 25.36 -12.53 12.76
N VAL A 47 25.83 -12.00 11.62
CA VAL A 47 25.36 -12.36 10.28
C VAL A 47 26.48 -13.08 9.55
N GLU A 48 26.15 -14.21 8.93
CA GLU A 48 27.03 -14.87 7.98
C GLU A 48 26.52 -14.66 6.56
N TYR A 49 27.44 -14.41 5.64
CA TYR A 49 27.20 -14.34 4.20
C TYR A 49 27.92 -15.48 3.48
N ASP A 50 27.39 -15.90 2.35
CA ASP A 50 28.05 -16.82 1.43
C ASP A 50 28.94 -16.05 0.45
N GLU A 51 30.22 -15.89 0.82
CA GLU A 51 31.22 -15.17 0.01
C GLU A 51 31.47 -15.78 -1.38
N THR A 52 30.88 -16.94 -1.70
CA THR A 52 30.94 -17.53 -3.04
C THR A 52 29.83 -17.05 -3.98
N THR A 53 28.77 -16.43 -3.44
CA THR A 53 27.59 -16.01 -4.19
C THR A 53 27.37 -14.48 -4.11
N PRO A 54 27.97 -13.70 -5.02
CA PRO A 54 27.83 -12.24 -5.03
C PRO A 54 26.44 -11.75 -5.45
N VAL A 55 26.01 -10.61 -4.90
CA VAL A 55 24.75 -9.94 -5.25
C VAL A 55 25.00 -8.86 -6.30
N TYR A 56 24.25 -8.90 -7.40
CA TYR A 56 24.37 -7.93 -8.50
C TYR A 56 23.12 -7.04 -8.59
N LEU A 57 23.28 -5.78 -8.96
CA LEU A 57 22.17 -4.82 -9.07
C LEU A 57 21.11 -5.24 -10.08
N TYR A 58 21.56 -5.89 -11.17
CA TYR A 58 20.72 -6.55 -12.17
C TYR A 58 21.53 -7.68 -12.82
N LYS A 59 20.89 -8.53 -13.63
CA LYS A 59 21.57 -9.64 -14.32
C LYS A 59 22.72 -9.11 -15.20
N ASN A 60 23.95 -9.55 -14.92
CA ASN A 60 25.20 -9.06 -15.53
C ASN A 60 25.55 -7.60 -15.24
N GLY A 61 24.96 -7.00 -14.21
CA GLY A 61 25.29 -5.65 -13.72
C GLY A 61 26.50 -5.64 -12.78
N PRO A 62 26.86 -4.46 -12.24
CA PRO A 62 27.88 -4.36 -11.21
C PRO A 62 27.46 -5.10 -9.93
N GLN A 63 28.45 -5.64 -9.21
CA GLN A 63 28.22 -6.20 -7.87
C GLN A 63 27.81 -5.07 -6.93
N VAL A 64 26.78 -5.30 -6.12
CA VAL A 64 26.35 -4.36 -5.09
C VAL A 64 27.42 -4.27 -4.02
N THR A 65 27.77 -3.06 -3.62
CA THR A 65 28.64 -2.79 -2.47
C THR A 65 27.79 -2.25 -1.31
N ILE A 66 28.25 -2.49 -0.09
CA ILE A 66 27.67 -1.96 1.14
C ILE A 66 28.75 -1.25 1.96
N PRO A 67 28.43 -0.16 2.66
CA PRO A 67 29.39 0.51 3.51
C PRO A 67 29.91 -0.44 4.62
N ASP A 68 31.21 -0.40 4.90
CA ASP A 68 31.85 -1.17 5.97
C ASP A 68 31.41 -0.69 7.35
N GLU A 69 31.16 0.61 7.48
CA GLU A 69 30.54 1.24 8.63
C GLU A 69 29.24 1.89 8.20
N PHE A 70 28.12 1.35 8.67
CA PHE A 70 26.82 1.95 8.46
C PHE A 70 26.61 3.10 9.46
N ILE A 71 26.68 4.34 8.96
CA ILE A 71 26.25 5.51 9.74
C ILE A 71 24.74 5.61 9.61
N ASN A 72 24.03 5.22 10.67
CA ASN A 72 22.59 5.42 10.74
C ASN A 72 22.27 6.91 10.51
N PRO A 73 21.46 7.27 9.50
CA PRO A 73 20.91 8.62 9.43
C PRO A 73 20.20 8.92 10.75
N LYS A 74 20.34 10.15 11.25
CA LYS A 74 19.74 10.58 12.54
C LYS A 74 18.24 10.24 12.61
N GLU A 75 17.56 10.26 11.46
CA GLU A 75 16.15 9.94 11.28
C GLU A 75 16.00 9.02 10.05
N GLN A 76 16.26 7.73 10.23
CA GLN A 76 15.94 6.71 9.21
C GLN A 76 14.50 6.24 9.38
N PHE A 77 13.69 6.28 8.33
CA PHE A 77 12.36 5.66 8.31
C PHE A 77 12.50 4.14 8.33
N ARG A 78 11.88 3.49 9.32
CA ARG A 78 11.91 2.04 9.55
C ARG A 78 10.50 1.57 9.84
N THR A 79 9.85 1.01 8.83
CA THR A 79 8.48 0.50 8.91
C THR A 79 8.37 -0.88 8.29
N ALA A 80 7.22 -1.51 8.48
CA ALA A 80 6.73 -2.57 7.62
C ALA A 80 5.27 -2.28 7.26
N TRP A 81 4.87 -2.70 6.05
CA TRP A 81 3.47 -2.70 5.64
C TRP A 81 2.71 -3.79 6.38
N LEU A 82 1.50 -3.43 6.81
CA LEU A 82 0.49 -4.35 7.32
C LEU A 82 -0.69 -4.33 6.35
N SER A 83 -0.66 -5.29 5.42
CA SER A 83 -1.66 -5.46 4.38
C SER A 83 -2.88 -6.21 4.90
N THR A 84 -4.04 -5.58 4.75
CA THR A 84 -5.33 -6.13 5.15
C THR A 84 -6.10 -6.80 4.02
N VAL A 85 -5.78 -6.47 2.75
CA VAL A 85 -6.35 -7.15 1.59
C VAL A 85 -6.04 -8.63 1.64
N VAL A 86 -7.06 -9.47 1.45
CA VAL A 86 -7.00 -10.95 1.51
C VAL A 86 -6.31 -11.50 2.77
N ASN A 87 -6.29 -10.71 3.86
CA ASN A 87 -5.69 -11.07 5.14
C ASN A 87 -4.23 -11.55 5.01
N ILE A 88 -3.41 -10.81 4.23
CA ILE A 88 -1.98 -11.15 4.02
C ILE A 88 -1.20 -11.12 5.33
N ASP A 89 -1.30 -10.03 6.08
CA ASP A 89 -0.50 -9.83 7.30
C ASP A 89 -1.34 -9.87 8.59
N ILE A 90 -2.65 -9.69 8.49
CA ILE A 90 -3.58 -9.57 9.63
C ILE A 90 -4.80 -10.45 9.39
N SER A 91 -5.22 -11.17 10.43
CA SER A 91 -6.36 -12.07 10.41
C SER A 91 -7.71 -11.33 10.43
N ASP A 92 -8.80 -12.06 10.24
CA ASP A 92 -10.14 -11.52 10.49
C ASP A 92 -10.44 -11.47 12.01
N VAL A 93 -11.52 -10.81 12.40
CA VAL A 93 -11.88 -10.59 13.82
C VAL A 93 -13.15 -11.33 14.25
N THR A 94 -13.54 -12.34 13.47
CA THR A 94 -14.79 -13.09 13.70
C THR A 94 -14.55 -14.60 13.66
N SER A 95 -13.29 -15.01 13.74
CA SER A 95 -12.87 -16.38 13.48
C SER A 95 -12.91 -17.25 14.73
N ASP A 96 -12.66 -16.67 15.91
CA ASP A 96 -12.72 -17.35 17.20
C ASP A 96 -14.07 -17.10 17.91
N PRO A 97 -14.94 -18.12 18.03
CA PRO A 97 -16.23 -17.96 18.70
C PRO A 97 -16.13 -17.70 20.21
N ASN A 98 -14.93 -17.77 20.80
CA ASN A 98 -14.70 -17.54 22.23
C ASN A 98 -14.17 -16.13 22.53
N LEU A 99 -13.84 -15.34 21.52
CA LEU A 99 -13.32 -13.98 21.65
C LEU A 99 -14.30 -12.99 21.02
N SER A 100 -14.36 -11.78 21.57
CA SER A 100 -14.98 -10.66 20.87
C SER A 100 -14.07 -10.16 19.75
N ALA A 101 -14.63 -9.49 18.75
CA ALA A 101 -13.86 -8.88 17.66
C ALA A 101 -12.79 -7.91 18.17
N GLU A 102 -13.11 -7.16 19.23
CA GLU A 102 -12.14 -6.29 19.90
C GLU A 102 -10.98 -7.09 20.51
N GLU A 103 -11.25 -8.20 21.19
CA GLU A 103 -10.20 -9.04 21.80
C GLU A 103 -9.31 -9.71 20.74
N GLU A 104 -9.89 -10.24 19.65
CA GLU A 104 -9.13 -10.80 18.53
C GLU A 104 -8.20 -9.72 17.93
N PHE A 105 -8.77 -8.57 17.57
CA PHE A 105 -8.02 -7.45 16.99
C PHE A 105 -6.89 -6.97 17.90
N LYS A 106 -7.19 -6.71 19.17
CA LYS A 106 -6.18 -6.20 20.12
C LYS A 106 -5.06 -7.21 20.35
N THR A 107 -5.38 -8.50 20.44
CA THR A 107 -4.40 -9.54 20.70
C THR A 107 -3.40 -9.65 19.55
N GLU A 108 -3.89 -9.72 18.31
CA GLU A 108 -3.04 -9.83 17.12
C GLU A 108 -2.21 -8.56 16.92
N LEU A 109 -2.83 -7.38 16.90
CA LEU A 109 -2.13 -6.14 16.62
C LEU A 109 -1.16 -5.75 17.75
N SER A 110 -1.46 -6.05 19.02
CA SER A 110 -0.48 -5.86 20.10
C SER A 110 0.75 -6.73 19.90
N SER A 111 0.59 -7.97 19.46
CA SER A 111 1.70 -8.88 19.17
C SER A 111 2.59 -8.33 18.04
N ILE A 112 1.97 -7.84 16.96
CA ILE A 112 2.67 -7.21 15.84
C ILE A 112 3.43 -5.95 16.29
N LEU A 113 2.77 -5.04 17.02
CA LEU A 113 3.39 -3.81 17.50
C LEU A 113 4.56 -4.08 18.46
N ASN A 114 4.44 -5.10 19.33
CA ASN A 114 5.55 -5.53 20.20
C ASN A 114 6.73 -6.04 19.37
N LYS A 115 6.46 -6.73 18.25
CA LYS A 115 7.53 -7.16 17.34
C LYS A 115 8.18 -5.99 16.62
N PHE A 116 7.42 -4.98 16.24
CA PHE A 116 7.95 -3.77 15.62
C PHE A 116 8.89 -3.03 16.58
N GLU A 117 8.50 -2.91 17.86
CA GLU A 117 9.33 -2.34 18.91
C GLU A 117 10.62 -3.17 19.13
N GLU A 118 10.53 -4.50 19.21
CA GLU A 118 11.70 -5.39 19.33
C GLU A 118 12.69 -5.21 18.18
N LEU A 119 12.18 -4.95 16.97
CA LEU A 119 12.97 -4.73 15.76
C LEU A 119 13.44 -3.26 15.60
N ASN A 120 13.15 -2.38 16.56
CA ASN A 120 13.44 -0.95 16.51
C ASN A 120 12.85 -0.24 15.28
N LEU A 121 11.70 -0.69 14.80
CA LEU A 121 10.90 0.06 13.82
C LEU A 121 10.37 1.33 14.49
N ASN A 122 10.21 2.40 13.71
CA ASN A 122 9.74 3.69 14.18
C ASN A 122 8.47 4.17 13.49
N ALA A 123 7.86 3.31 12.66
CA ALA A 123 6.58 3.59 12.04
C ALA A 123 5.82 2.30 11.69
N VAL A 124 4.50 2.40 11.62
CA VAL A 124 3.59 1.35 11.12
C VAL A 124 2.88 1.88 9.88
N THR A 125 2.92 1.13 8.77
CA THR A 125 2.15 1.46 7.57
C THR A 125 0.99 0.49 7.42
N PHE A 126 -0.20 0.90 7.87
CA PHE A 126 -1.36 0.01 8.01
C PHE A 126 -2.41 0.27 6.94
N GLN A 127 -2.86 -0.78 6.25
CA GLN A 127 -3.86 -0.68 5.19
C GLN A 127 -5.27 -0.45 5.76
N VAL A 128 -5.67 0.81 5.91
CA VAL A 128 -6.99 1.20 6.44
C VAL A 128 -8.13 1.01 5.43
N SER A 129 -7.81 1.01 4.13
CA SER A 129 -8.79 0.92 3.02
C SER A 129 -8.22 0.08 1.87
N PRO A 130 -8.38 -1.25 1.88
CA PRO A 130 -7.85 -2.14 0.84
C PRO A 130 -8.60 -2.09 -0.50
N MET A 131 -9.92 -1.84 -0.50
CA MET A 131 -10.75 -1.89 -1.72
C MET A 131 -12.09 -1.14 -1.57
N LEU A 132 -12.00 0.19 -1.49
CA LEU A 132 -13.12 1.12 -1.27
C LEU A 132 -13.96 0.82 -0.01
N ASP A 133 -13.35 0.20 0.98
CA ASP A 133 -13.93 -0.19 2.25
C ASP A 133 -13.06 0.31 3.42
N ALA A 134 -13.49 0.05 4.65
CA ALA A 134 -12.88 0.63 5.84
C ALA A 134 -12.57 -0.42 6.90
N TRP A 135 -11.37 -0.34 7.47
CA TRP A 135 -10.99 -1.00 8.73
C TRP A 135 -11.23 -0.11 9.95
N TYR A 136 -12.21 0.79 9.85
CA TYR A 136 -12.60 1.78 10.86
C TYR A 136 -14.06 2.19 10.64
N PRO A 137 -14.75 2.75 11.66
CA PRO A 137 -16.11 3.24 11.50
C PRO A 137 -16.14 4.48 10.57
N SER A 138 -16.52 4.26 9.31
CA SER A 138 -16.60 5.29 8.27
C SER A 138 -18.05 5.71 8.01
N ASP A 139 -18.25 7.00 7.78
CA ASP A 139 -19.52 7.56 7.29
C ASP A 139 -19.61 7.50 5.75
N ILE A 140 -18.49 7.20 5.08
CA ILE A 140 -18.35 7.27 3.63
C ILE A 140 -18.33 5.88 2.99
N ALA A 141 -17.62 4.92 3.58
CA ALA A 141 -17.43 3.60 2.99
C ALA A 141 -17.95 2.46 3.87
N PRO A 142 -18.29 1.31 3.27
CA PRO A 142 -18.64 0.12 4.03
C PRO A 142 -17.47 -0.42 4.86
N TRP A 143 -17.80 -1.15 5.92
CA TRP A 143 -16.86 -2.04 6.60
C TRP A 143 -16.19 -3.00 5.61
N SER A 144 -14.89 -3.22 5.82
CA SER A 144 -14.12 -4.18 5.04
C SER A 144 -14.63 -5.60 5.20
N GLN A 145 -14.74 -6.31 4.08
CA GLN A 145 -15.06 -7.73 4.09
C GLN A 145 -13.99 -8.56 4.83
N TYR A 146 -12.74 -8.09 4.87
CA TYR A 146 -11.60 -8.81 5.45
C TYR A 146 -11.57 -8.78 6.98
N LEU A 147 -12.49 -8.06 7.61
CA LEU A 147 -12.76 -8.19 9.04
C LEU A 147 -13.54 -9.47 9.37
N HIS A 148 -14.10 -10.15 8.37
CA HIS A 148 -14.98 -11.30 8.57
C HIS A 148 -14.34 -12.61 8.09
N LYS A 149 -14.62 -13.69 8.82
CA LYS A 149 -14.37 -15.05 8.38
C LYS A 149 -15.21 -15.32 7.13
N GLY A 150 -14.52 -15.61 6.03
CA GLY A 150 -15.17 -15.70 4.72
C GLY A 150 -15.15 -14.39 3.92
N GLY A 151 -14.35 -13.42 4.34
CA GLY A 151 -14.08 -12.15 3.64
C GLY A 151 -13.49 -12.29 2.23
N SER A 152 -13.37 -13.50 1.69
CA SER A 152 -13.15 -13.73 0.26
C SER A 152 -14.41 -13.46 -0.59
N SER A 153 -15.60 -13.37 0.03
CA SER A 153 -16.86 -12.99 -0.63
C SER A 153 -17.24 -11.54 -0.33
N TYR A 154 -17.57 -10.80 -1.40
CA TYR A 154 -18.04 -9.40 -1.32
C TYR A 154 -19.33 -9.23 -0.53
N THR A 155 -20.10 -10.30 -0.33
CA THR A 155 -21.30 -10.29 0.52
C THR A 155 -21.03 -10.02 2.00
N PHE A 156 -19.76 -10.06 2.44
CA PHE A 156 -19.37 -9.63 3.79
C PHE A 156 -19.02 -8.14 3.89
N GLN A 157 -18.81 -7.46 2.77
CA GLN A 157 -18.56 -6.03 2.78
C GLN A 157 -19.77 -5.30 3.38
N GLY A 158 -19.51 -4.34 4.26
CA GLY A 158 -20.54 -3.57 4.95
C GLY A 158 -21.21 -4.28 6.13
N LYS A 159 -20.91 -5.56 6.39
CA LYS A 159 -21.39 -6.24 7.61
C LYS A 159 -20.67 -5.71 8.84
N ASP A 160 -21.41 -5.52 9.92
CA ASP A 160 -20.87 -5.13 11.22
C ASP A 160 -19.93 -6.22 11.75
N PRO A 161 -18.63 -5.92 11.97
CA PRO A 161 -17.67 -6.88 12.50
C PRO A 161 -17.89 -7.22 13.99
N GLY A 162 -18.79 -6.53 14.70
CA GLY A 162 -19.10 -6.81 16.10
C GLY A 162 -18.16 -6.12 17.08
N PHE A 163 -17.56 -4.99 16.70
CA PHE A 163 -16.72 -4.18 17.61
C PHE A 163 -17.53 -3.48 18.73
N ASN A 164 -18.86 -3.43 18.66
CA ASN A 164 -19.74 -2.95 19.75
C ASN A 164 -19.37 -1.56 20.32
N GLY A 165 -19.04 -0.61 19.45
CA GLY A 165 -18.67 0.75 19.84
C GLY A 165 -17.16 0.97 20.06
N PHE A 166 -16.35 -0.08 19.95
CA PHE A 166 -14.90 0.03 19.83
C PHE A 166 -14.51 0.56 18.45
N ASP A 167 -13.65 1.58 18.41
CA ASP A 167 -13.00 2.06 17.19
C ASP A 167 -11.62 1.39 17.04
N PRO A 168 -11.44 0.45 16.10
CA PRO A 168 -10.19 -0.28 15.94
C PRO A 168 -9.03 0.61 15.49
N LEU A 169 -9.28 1.64 14.67
CA LEU A 169 -8.24 2.48 14.12
C LEU A 169 -7.72 3.47 15.16
N GLU A 170 -8.62 4.10 15.92
CA GLU A 170 -8.25 4.99 17.05
C GLU A 170 -7.39 4.24 18.07
N TRP A 171 -7.79 3.02 18.43
CA TRP A 171 -7.01 2.20 19.36
C TRP A 171 -5.63 1.84 18.81
N LEU A 172 -5.57 1.43 17.54
CA LEU A 172 -4.31 1.02 16.91
C LEU A 172 -3.33 2.19 16.80
N ILE A 173 -3.81 3.37 16.44
CA ILE A 173 -3.02 4.62 16.42
C ILE A 173 -2.47 4.91 17.81
N SER A 174 -3.33 4.91 18.84
CA SER A 174 -2.90 5.17 20.21
C SER A 174 -1.83 4.18 20.70
N GLU A 175 -1.99 2.89 20.41
CA GLU A 175 -1.00 1.87 20.76
C GLU A 175 0.31 1.99 19.99
N THR A 176 0.25 2.47 18.75
CA THR A 176 1.43 2.73 17.92
C THR A 176 2.22 3.91 18.50
N HIS A 177 1.55 5.01 18.82
CA HIS A 177 2.15 6.19 19.45
C HIS A 177 2.74 5.93 20.83
N LYS A 178 2.10 5.10 21.66
CA LYS A 178 2.63 4.70 22.98
C LYS A 178 4.01 4.03 22.90
N ARG A 179 4.32 3.41 21.76
CA ARG A 179 5.62 2.77 21.47
C ARG A 179 6.61 3.71 20.79
N GLY A 180 6.26 5.00 20.66
CA GLY A 180 7.10 6.00 19.98
C GLY A 180 7.24 5.77 18.48
N MET A 181 6.28 5.07 17.86
CA MET A 181 6.22 4.85 16.42
C MET A 181 5.21 5.81 15.76
N GLU A 182 5.48 6.24 14.54
CA GLU A 182 4.50 6.95 13.70
C GLU A 182 3.44 6.00 13.15
N PHE A 183 2.24 6.50 12.88
CA PHE A 183 1.18 5.74 12.21
C PHE A 183 0.88 6.31 10.82
N HIS A 184 1.10 5.49 9.78
CA HIS A 184 0.88 5.85 8.38
C HIS A 184 -0.35 5.10 7.86
N ALA A 185 -1.44 5.82 7.57
CA ALA A 185 -2.69 5.25 7.08
C ALA A 185 -2.61 4.98 5.57
N TRP A 186 -2.65 3.71 5.18
CA TRP A 186 -2.52 3.27 3.79
C TRP A 186 -3.87 3.02 3.11
N PHE A 187 -4.06 3.68 1.97
CA PHE A 187 -5.22 3.54 1.11
C PHE A 187 -4.85 2.91 -0.24
N ASN A 188 -5.71 2.02 -0.72
CA ASN A 188 -5.84 1.75 -2.14
C ASN A 188 -6.94 2.67 -2.71
N PRO A 189 -6.62 3.54 -3.68
CA PRO A 189 -7.55 4.60 -4.10
C PRO A 189 -8.65 4.13 -5.05
N TYR A 190 -8.37 3.17 -5.95
CA TYR A 190 -9.24 2.91 -7.10
C TYR A 190 -9.68 1.44 -7.26
N ARG A 191 -9.14 0.51 -6.48
CA ARG A 191 -9.53 -0.92 -6.56
C ARG A 191 -10.94 -1.13 -6.03
N VAL A 192 -11.84 -1.64 -6.89
CA VAL A 192 -13.21 -2.01 -6.50
C VAL A 192 -13.31 -3.51 -6.19
N THR A 193 -12.75 -4.36 -7.05
CA THR A 193 -12.72 -5.82 -6.86
C THR A 193 -11.31 -6.39 -7.03
N ASN A 194 -11.01 -7.51 -6.38
CA ASN A 194 -9.71 -8.20 -6.46
C ASN A 194 -9.79 -9.56 -7.13
N ASN A 195 -10.92 -10.26 -6.98
CA ASN A 195 -11.18 -11.54 -7.62
C ASN A 195 -11.49 -11.37 -9.11
N VAL A 196 -10.87 -12.20 -9.95
CA VAL A 196 -11.21 -12.35 -11.37
C VAL A 196 -12.58 -13.02 -11.46
N ASP A 197 -13.54 -12.35 -12.09
CA ASP A 197 -14.92 -12.82 -12.15
C ASP A 197 -15.52 -12.55 -13.53
N LYS A 198 -16.07 -13.57 -14.21
CA LYS A 198 -16.56 -13.44 -15.58
C LYS A 198 -18.03 -13.01 -15.68
N ARG A 199 -18.70 -12.77 -14.54
CA ARG A 199 -20.05 -12.18 -14.53
C ARG A 199 -20.02 -10.77 -15.14
N SER A 200 -21.20 -10.24 -15.46
CA SER A 200 -21.31 -8.85 -15.94
C SER A 200 -20.88 -7.84 -14.86
N ILE A 201 -20.50 -6.63 -15.30
CA ILE A 201 -20.19 -5.51 -14.39
C ILE A 201 -21.36 -5.27 -13.42
N THR A 202 -22.60 -5.27 -13.91
CA THR A 202 -23.80 -5.09 -13.08
C THR A 202 -23.94 -6.17 -12.01
N GLU A 203 -23.70 -7.44 -12.34
CA GLU A 203 -23.76 -8.53 -11.35
C GLU A 203 -22.68 -8.38 -10.27
N LYS A 204 -21.46 -7.99 -10.65
CA LYS A 204 -20.36 -7.72 -9.70
C LYS A 204 -20.69 -6.57 -8.76
N LEU A 205 -21.15 -5.44 -9.31
CA LEU A 205 -21.51 -4.26 -8.54
C LEU A 205 -22.65 -4.54 -7.57
N ASN A 206 -23.64 -5.36 -7.97
CA ASN A 206 -24.76 -5.75 -7.13
C ASN A 206 -24.37 -6.67 -5.96
N GLU A 207 -23.19 -7.31 -5.99
CA GLU A 207 -22.68 -8.10 -4.85
C GLU A 207 -22.00 -7.23 -3.77
N LEU A 208 -21.54 -6.03 -4.14
CA LEU A 208 -20.94 -5.10 -3.19
C LEU A 208 -21.98 -4.57 -2.19
N ALA A 209 -21.51 -4.03 -1.06
CA ALA A 209 -22.38 -3.41 -0.07
C ALA A 209 -23.27 -2.31 -0.68
N GLU A 210 -24.48 -2.10 -0.14
CA GLU A 210 -25.43 -1.11 -0.68
C GLU A 210 -24.88 0.33 -0.67
N ASN A 211 -24.04 0.66 0.32
CA ASN A 211 -23.36 1.94 0.42
C ASN A 211 -21.99 1.98 -0.27
N ASN A 212 -21.59 0.95 -1.03
CA ASN A 212 -20.35 0.99 -1.81
C ASN A 212 -20.45 2.04 -2.93
N PHE A 213 -19.45 2.91 -3.05
CA PHE A 213 -19.43 3.98 -4.04
C PHE A 213 -19.54 3.49 -5.49
N ALA A 214 -18.80 2.44 -5.86
CA ALA A 214 -18.81 1.90 -7.22
C ALA A 214 -20.18 1.30 -7.59
N ARG A 215 -20.87 0.67 -6.62
CA ARG A 215 -22.22 0.13 -6.83
C ARG A 215 -23.23 1.22 -7.18
N ASN A 216 -23.12 2.37 -6.52
CA ASN A 216 -24.03 3.50 -6.72
C ASN A 216 -23.64 4.41 -7.90
N ASN A 217 -22.43 4.24 -8.45
CA ASN A 217 -21.91 5.05 -9.54
C ASN A 217 -21.28 4.17 -10.65
N PRO A 218 -22.09 3.31 -11.32
CA PRO A 218 -21.58 2.36 -12.30
C PRO A 218 -20.87 3.02 -13.49
N ASP A 219 -21.22 4.26 -13.85
CA ASP A 219 -20.60 5.02 -14.95
C ASP A 219 -19.18 5.52 -14.62
N LEU A 220 -18.74 5.40 -13.36
CA LEU A 220 -17.40 5.75 -12.89
C LEU A 220 -16.47 4.54 -12.80
N VAL A 221 -16.91 3.37 -13.29
CA VAL A 221 -16.20 2.10 -13.18
C VAL A 221 -15.79 1.60 -14.55
N TYR A 222 -14.56 1.12 -14.68
CA TYR A 222 -14.15 0.31 -15.82
C TYR A 222 -13.77 -1.11 -15.38
N GLU A 223 -13.79 -2.02 -16.35
CA GLU A 223 -13.36 -3.40 -16.16
C GLU A 223 -12.02 -3.66 -16.84
N PHE A 224 -11.08 -4.24 -16.11
CA PHE A 224 -9.83 -4.73 -16.66
C PHE A 224 -9.42 -6.05 -16.00
N GLN A 225 -8.99 -7.02 -16.81
CA GLN A 225 -8.74 -8.40 -16.35
C GLN A 225 -9.94 -9.01 -15.59
N ASN A 226 -11.17 -8.68 -15.99
CA ASN A 226 -12.41 -9.08 -15.32
C ASN A 226 -12.53 -8.60 -13.85
N LYS A 227 -11.74 -7.61 -13.44
CA LYS A 227 -11.85 -6.91 -12.15
C LYS A 227 -12.33 -5.48 -12.40
N LEU A 228 -12.92 -4.88 -11.38
CA LEU A 228 -13.49 -3.54 -11.43
C LEU A 228 -12.55 -2.55 -10.73
N PHE A 229 -12.46 -1.36 -11.32
CA PHE A 229 -11.69 -0.24 -10.81
C PHE A 229 -12.46 1.06 -11.05
N LEU A 230 -12.26 2.05 -10.20
CA LEU A 230 -12.72 3.41 -10.46
C LEU A 230 -11.89 4.06 -11.55
N ASP A 231 -12.51 4.92 -12.36
CA ASP A 231 -11.84 5.73 -13.37
C ASP A 231 -11.20 6.98 -12.74
N PRO A 232 -9.86 7.02 -12.55
CA PRO A 232 -9.18 8.11 -11.87
C PRO A 232 -9.20 9.44 -12.66
N GLY A 233 -9.59 9.41 -13.94
CA GLY A 233 -9.75 10.63 -14.74
C GLY A 233 -11.03 11.40 -14.41
N LYS A 234 -12.03 10.76 -13.81
CA LYS A 234 -13.31 11.38 -13.45
C LYS A 234 -13.17 12.26 -12.20
N PRO A 235 -13.58 13.54 -12.24
CA PRO A 235 -13.56 14.41 -11.05
C PRO A 235 -14.27 13.82 -9.84
N GLU A 236 -15.42 13.15 -10.05
CA GLU A 236 -16.23 12.55 -9.00
C GLU A 236 -15.48 11.41 -8.27
N VAL A 237 -14.63 10.67 -8.98
CA VAL A 237 -13.77 9.64 -8.38
C VAL A 237 -12.69 10.28 -7.50
N ILE A 238 -12.12 11.40 -7.95
CA ILE A 238 -11.11 12.13 -7.18
C ILE A 238 -11.74 12.72 -5.91
N ASP A 239 -12.90 13.36 -6.03
CA ASP A 239 -13.63 13.91 -4.88
C ASP A 239 -13.95 12.81 -3.85
N TYR A 240 -14.38 11.64 -4.32
CA TYR A 240 -14.60 10.49 -3.45
C TYR A 240 -13.33 10.04 -2.72
N VAL A 241 -12.22 9.83 -3.44
CA VAL A 241 -10.94 9.42 -2.83
C VAL A 241 -10.45 10.46 -1.83
N VAL A 242 -10.52 11.75 -2.18
CA VAL A 242 -10.17 12.86 -1.29
C VAL A 242 -11.01 12.85 -0.03
N SER A 243 -12.33 12.68 -0.14
CA SER A 243 -13.24 12.66 1.02
C SER A 243 -12.92 11.53 2.01
N ARG A 244 -12.51 10.36 1.51
CA ARG A 244 -12.10 9.22 2.34
C ARG A 244 -10.81 9.48 3.10
N VAL A 245 -9.86 10.16 2.46
CA VAL A 245 -8.60 10.53 3.10
C VAL A 245 -8.84 11.65 4.12
N GLU A 246 -9.64 12.65 3.76
CA GLU A 246 -10.02 13.75 4.65
C GLU A 246 -10.77 13.24 5.89
N GLU A 247 -11.66 12.26 5.74
CA GLU A 247 -12.33 11.61 6.87
C GLU A 247 -11.31 11.05 7.86
N VAL A 248 -10.30 10.30 7.41
CA VAL A 248 -9.31 9.73 8.32
C VAL A 248 -8.42 10.81 8.93
N ALA A 249 -7.95 11.74 8.10
CA ALA A 249 -7.08 12.82 8.50
C ALA A 249 -7.70 13.76 9.54
N THR A 250 -9.03 13.91 9.52
CA THR A 250 -9.76 14.80 10.43
C THR A 250 -10.26 14.08 11.67
N LYS A 251 -10.57 12.78 11.59
CA LYS A 251 -11.06 11.98 12.71
C LYS A 251 -9.95 11.38 13.57
N TYR A 252 -8.79 11.09 13.00
CA TYR A 252 -7.74 10.31 13.66
C TYR A 252 -6.38 11.02 13.66
N ASP A 253 -5.58 10.79 14.71
CA ASP A 253 -4.22 11.34 14.86
C ASP A 253 -3.19 10.55 14.03
N VAL A 254 -3.36 10.52 12.71
CA VAL A 254 -2.42 9.87 11.79
C VAL A 254 -1.21 10.79 11.53
N ASP A 255 -0.01 10.20 11.47
CA ASP A 255 1.21 10.94 11.14
C ASP A 255 1.40 11.12 9.64
N ALA A 256 0.88 10.18 8.85
CA ALA A 256 0.96 10.23 7.39
C ALA A 256 -0.18 9.52 6.68
N ILE A 257 -0.40 9.93 5.43
CA ILE A 257 -1.20 9.18 4.46
C ILE A 257 -0.26 8.48 3.49
N HIS A 258 -0.53 7.20 3.23
CA HIS A 258 0.24 6.35 2.34
C HIS A 258 -0.62 5.83 1.19
N PHE A 259 -0.10 5.90 -0.03
CA PHE A 259 -0.68 5.22 -1.20
C PHE A 259 0.32 4.19 -1.72
N ASP A 260 -0.16 2.98 -2.02
CA ASP A 260 0.67 1.99 -2.71
C ASP A 260 0.81 2.33 -4.20
N ASP A 261 1.17 1.32 -5.00
CA ASP A 261 1.45 1.42 -6.42
C ASP A 261 0.23 1.12 -7.33
N TYR A 262 -0.95 0.80 -6.77
CA TYR A 262 -2.14 0.45 -7.52
C TYR A 262 -2.97 1.68 -7.89
N PHE A 263 -2.42 2.50 -8.79
CA PHE A 263 -3.16 3.59 -9.40
C PHE A 263 -3.87 3.16 -10.69
N TYR A 264 -3.15 2.45 -11.56
CA TYR A 264 -3.72 1.82 -12.76
C TYR A 264 -3.43 0.33 -12.76
N PRO A 265 -4.31 -0.51 -13.36
CA PRO A 265 -4.12 -1.95 -13.35
C PRO A 265 -2.84 -2.37 -14.08
N TYR A 266 -2.09 -3.29 -13.45
CA TYR A 266 -0.95 -3.93 -14.08
C TYR A 266 -1.34 -4.72 -15.31
N LYS A 267 -0.42 -4.84 -16.27
CA LYS A 267 -0.59 -5.76 -17.40
C LYS A 267 -0.89 -7.19 -16.92
N TYR A 268 -1.61 -7.95 -17.72
CA TYR A 268 -1.79 -9.38 -17.50
C TYR A 268 -1.50 -10.16 -18.77
N THR A 269 -1.14 -11.43 -18.62
CA THR A 269 -0.90 -12.30 -19.77
C THR A 269 -2.17 -13.10 -20.06
N ASP A 270 -2.64 -13.08 -21.30
CA ASP A 270 -3.70 -13.93 -21.82
C ASP A 270 -3.22 -14.66 -23.05
N ASN A 271 -3.35 -16.00 -23.06
CA ASN A 271 -2.89 -16.87 -24.15
C ASN A 271 -1.44 -16.59 -24.62
N GLY A 272 -0.54 -16.31 -23.68
CA GLY A 272 0.87 -16.02 -23.96
C GLY A 272 1.16 -14.62 -24.51
N LYS A 273 0.17 -13.72 -24.53
CA LYS A 273 0.30 -12.33 -24.93
C LYS A 273 0.07 -11.40 -23.74
N ASP A 274 0.94 -10.42 -23.58
CA ASP A 274 0.74 -9.35 -22.60
C ASP A 274 -0.35 -8.38 -23.08
N ILE A 275 -1.31 -8.14 -22.19
CA ILE A 275 -2.39 -7.19 -22.34
C ILE A 275 -2.13 -6.03 -21.38
N PHE A 276 -1.95 -4.85 -21.95
CA PHE A 276 -1.69 -3.62 -21.21
C PHE A 276 -2.95 -2.78 -21.12
N PHE A 277 -3.24 -2.22 -19.94
CA PHE A 277 -4.39 -1.36 -19.71
C PHE A 277 -4.49 -0.22 -20.73
N TYR A 278 -3.39 0.50 -20.94
CA TYR A 278 -3.33 1.64 -21.87
C TYR A 278 -3.67 1.28 -23.32
N ALA A 279 -3.50 0.01 -23.70
CA ALA A 279 -3.78 -0.46 -25.05
C ALA A 279 -5.25 -0.87 -25.25
N GLN A 280 -6.08 -0.78 -24.20
CA GLN A 280 -7.49 -1.16 -24.24
C GLN A 280 -8.43 0.04 -24.47
N ASP A 281 -7.91 1.28 -24.50
CA ASP A 281 -8.70 2.51 -24.66
C ASP A 281 -9.84 2.68 -23.62
N LEU A 282 -9.74 2.04 -22.45
CA LEU A 282 -10.82 1.96 -21.45
C LEU A 282 -11.15 3.31 -20.81
N ASP A 283 -10.14 4.15 -20.55
CA ASP A 283 -10.29 5.49 -19.97
C ASP A 283 -10.03 6.60 -21.01
N LYS A 284 -9.86 6.24 -22.28
CA LYS A 284 -9.51 7.20 -23.34
C LYS A 284 -10.48 8.36 -23.45
N GLN A 285 -11.78 8.08 -23.41
CA GLN A 285 -12.79 9.13 -23.48
C GLN A 285 -12.68 10.06 -22.26
N THR A 286 -12.51 9.49 -21.07
CA THR A 286 -12.28 10.27 -19.84
C THR A 286 -11.02 11.12 -19.95
N PHE A 287 -9.93 10.59 -20.51
CA PHE A 287 -8.73 11.39 -20.75
C PHE A 287 -8.99 12.55 -21.72
N LEU A 288 -9.75 12.34 -22.79
CA LEU A 288 -10.08 13.41 -23.73
C LEU A 288 -10.95 14.49 -23.08
N ASP A 289 -11.91 14.09 -22.25
CA ASP A 289 -12.81 15.00 -21.56
C ASP A 289 -12.11 15.77 -20.41
N TYR A 290 -11.17 15.11 -19.73
CA TYR A 290 -10.51 15.59 -18.51
C TYR A 290 -8.98 15.61 -18.62
N ASN A 291 -8.47 16.01 -19.79
CA ASN A 291 -7.05 16.00 -20.13
C ASN A 291 -6.16 16.77 -19.15
N ARG A 292 -6.67 17.80 -18.47
CA ARG A 292 -5.96 18.62 -17.46
C ARG A 292 -4.56 19.12 -17.89
N GLY A 293 -4.30 19.19 -19.21
CA GLY A 293 -3.01 19.61 -19.77
C GLY A 293 -1.96 18.50 -19.84
N PHE A 294 -2.37 17.24 -19.76
CA PHE A 294 -1.49 16.06 -19.78
C PHE A 294 -1.00 15.67 -21.17
N GLY A 295 -1.45 16.36 -22.22
CA GLY A 295 -0.95 16.18 -23.59
C GLY A 295 -1.84 15.25 -24.42
N GLU A 296 -1.31 14.62 -25.45
CA GLU A 296 -2.12 13.76 -26.34
C GLU A 296 -2.24 12.33 -25.80
N TYR A 297 -3.38 11.67 -26.06
CA TYR A 297 -3.59 10.26 -25.74
C TYR A 297 -2.82 9.39 -26.74
N THR A 298 -1.56 9.10 -26.44
CA THR A 298 -0.69 8.25 -27.26
C THR A 298 -0.11 7.12 -26.41
N VAL A 299 0.22 5.98 -27.01
CA VAL A 299 0.84 4.85 -26.29
C VAL A 299 2.10 5.26 -25.51
N GLU A 300 2.88 6.20 -26.06
CA GLU A 300 4.08 6.74 -25.42
C GLU A 300 3.75 7.64 -24.22
N ASN A 301 2.70 8.45 -24.32
CA ASN A 301 2.28 9.35 -23.25
C ASN A 301 1.42 8.66 -22.20
N ILE A 302 0.72 7.54 -22.47
CA ILE A 302 -0.26 6.99 -21.51
C ILE A 302 0.41 6.54 -20.20
N ASN A 303 1.64 6.01 -20.25
CA ASN A 303 2.39 5.69 -19.02
C ASN A 303 2.65 6.96 -18.17
N THR A 304 2.91 8.09 -18.82
CA THR A 304 3.05 9.42 -18.17
C THR A 304 1.68 9.98 -17.74
N THR A 305 0.64 9.84 -18.55
CA THR A 305 -0.74 10.23 -18.24
C THR A 305 -1.28 9.52 -17.00
N ASN A 306 -1.02 8.23 -16.85
CA ASN A 306 -1.44 7.45 -15.70
C ASN A 306 -0.80 8.00 -14.41
N GLN A 307 0.47 8.42 -14.48
CA GLN A 307 1.15 9.12 -13.40
C GLN A 307 0.56 10.52 -13.17
N LEU A 308 0.09 11.20 -14.21
CA LEU A 308 -0.46 12.55 -14.12
C LEU A 308 -1.85 12.60 -13.46
N PHE A 309 -2.75 11.65 -13.74
CA PHE A 309 -4.02 11.54 -13.00
C PHE A 309 -3.80 11.22 -11.53
N THR A 310 -2.87 10.30 -11.26
CA THR A 310 -2.42 9.99 -9.90
C THR A 310 -1.88 11.23 -9.19
N THR A 311 -1.01 11.98 -9.87
CA THR A 311 -0.42 13.22 -9.35
C THR A 311 -1.49 14.27 -9.10
N ALA A 312 -2.52 14.38 -9.93
CA ALA A 312 -3.64 15.30 -9.70
C ALA A 312 -4.41 14.97 -8.42
N THR A 313 -4.76 13.70 -8.20
CA THR A 313 -5.41 13.26 -6.96
C THR A 313 -4.53 13.57 -5.75
N ILE A 314 -3.24 13.24 -5.81
CA ILE A 314 -2.27 13.50 -4.73
C ILE A 314 -2.11 15.00 -4.48
N ASN A 315 -2.08 15.84 -5.52
CA ASN A 315 -1.96 17.28 -5.38
C ASN A 315 -3.19 17.89 -4.68
N VAL A 316 -4.40 17.40 -5.00
CA VAL A 316 -5.64 17.84 -4.32
C VAL A 316 -5.58 17.44 -2.85
N ILE A 317 -5.23 16.19 -2.55
CA ILE A 317 -5.04 15.68 -1.19
C ILE A 317 -4.02 16.53 -0.43
N THR A 318 -2.87 16.81 -1.03
CA THR A 318 -1.79 17.60 -0.40
C THR A 318 -2.23 19.04 -0.13
N THR A 319 -3.08 19.62 -0.98
CA THR A 319 -3.58 20.99 -0.80
C THR A 319 -4.59 21.09 0.35
N ILE A 320 -5.38 20.03 0.57
CA ILE A 320 -6.40 19.97 1.62
C ILE A 320 -5.77 19.62 2.97
N LEU A 321 -4.76 18.76 2.97
CA LEU A 321 -4.15 18.20 4.18
C LEU A 321 -2.93 18.98 4.66
N ASN A 322 -3.03 20.31 4.73
CA ASN A 322 -1.97 21.18 5.27
C ASN A 322 -1.61 20.91 6.76
N TYR A 323 -2.32 19.99 7.43
CA TYR A 323 -2.11 19.61 8.83
C TYR A 323 -1.45 18.23 9.02
N ILE A 324 -1.30 17.42 7.96
CA ILE A 324 -0.61 16.11 8.04
C ILE A 324 0.88 16.31 7.85
N LYS A 325 1.70 15.64 8.67
CA LYS A 325 3.16 15.79 8.65
C LYS A 325 3.76 15.29 7.34
N TYR A 326 3.28 14.15 6.80
CA TYR A 326 3.82 13.53 5.59
C TYR A 326 2.74 12.89 4.69
N ILE A 327 2.92 12.98 3.38
CA ILE A 327 2.21 12.15 2.39
C ILE A 327 3.28 11.36 1.64
N SER A 328 3.13 10.03 1.60
CA SER A 328 4.05 9.13 0.88
C SER A 328 3.30 8.29 -0.15
N TYR A 329 3.94 8.05 -1.29
CA TYR A 329 3.41 7.22 -2.37
C TYR A 329 4.54 6.52 -3.12
N ILE A 330 4.28 5.32 -3.64
CA ILE A 330 5.25 4.54 -4.43
C ILE A 330 4.77 4.43 -5.87
N PHE A 331 5.58 4.92 -6.83
CA PHE A 331 5.33 4.70 -8.26
C PHE A 331 6.18 3.55 -8.79
N HIS A 332 5.67 2.33 -8.94
CA HIS A 332 6.42 1.36 -9.75
C HIS A 332 6.50 1.82 -11.21
N LEU A 333 7.69 2.25 -11.63
CA LEU A 333 8.04 2.43 -13.03
C LEU A 333 8.38 1.04 -13.61
N HIS A 334 7.44 0.48 -14.37
CA HIS A 334 7.61 -0.82 -15.05
C HIS A 334 7.59 -0.66 -16.57
#